data_AF-K5XJG2-F1
#
_entry.id   AF-K5XJG2-F1
#
_cell.length_a   1.000
_cell.length_b   1.000
_cell.length_c   1.000
_cell.angle_alpha   90.00
_cell.angle_beta   90.00
_cell.angle_gamma   90.00
#
_symmetry.space_group_name_H-M   'P 1'
#
loop_
_entity.id
_entity.type
_entity.pdbx_description
1 polymer ?
#
loop_
_entity_poly.entity_id
_entity_poly.type
_entity_poly.pdbx_seq_one_letter_code
_entity_poly.pdbx_strand_id
1 'polypeptide(L)'
;MSALARTALRSALRTAPRRSRGFAQAVTEAESPAVKAYLQEESALIHHATETSDMWRKISYFVCLPAVAVCTIWVYNAESEHMAHLEHMRQENGGELPQPPEYDFLNRRNRPFPWGMNSLFFNPEVNKNMETE
;
A
#
# COMPACT_ATOMS: atom_id res chain seq x y z
N MET A 1 8.08 20.76 72.19
CA MET A 1 6.88 21.22 71.47
C MET A 1 7.18 21.41 69.98
N SER A 2 7.30 20.34 69.17
CA SER A 2 7.76 20.46 67.77
C SER A 2 7.26 19.35 66.82
N ALA A 3 6.01 18.92 66.99
CA ALA A 3 5.35 17.98 66.07
C ALA A 3 4.14 18.58 65.35
N LEU A 4 3.45 19.57 65.95
CA LEU A 4 2.25 20.17 65.37
C LEU A 4 2.53 21.21 64.26
N ALA A 5 3.73 21.82 64.24
CA ALA A 5 4.08 22.83 63.24
C ALA A 5 4.44 22.23 61.87
N ARG A 6 4.83 20.94 61.82
CA ARG A 6 5.28 20.28 60.58
C ARG A 6 4.15 19.63 59.77
N THR A 7 3.00 19.34 60.41
CA THR A 7 1.82 18.80 59.75
C THR A 7 0.93 19.89 59.13
N ALA A 8 0.93 21.11 59.69
CA ALA A 8 0.15 22.23 59.16
C ALA A 8 0.62 22.70 57.76
N LEU A 9 1.93 22.62 57.47
CA LEU A 9 2.48 23.10 56.20
C LEU A 9 2.16 22.16 55.01
N ARG A 10 1.83 20.89 55.26
CA ARG A 10 1.48 19.93 54.20
C ARG A 10 -0.01 19.93 53.84
N SER A 11 -0.86 20.47 54.71
CA SER A 11 -2.30 20.56 54.44
C SER A 11 -2.69 21.79 53.62
N ALA A 12 -1.92 22.88 53.67
CA ALA A 12 -2.22 24.12 52.94
C ALA A 12 -1.90 24.06 51.43
N LEU A 13 -1.10 23.08 50.98
CA LEU A 13 -0.77 22.91 49.56
C LEU A 13 -1.81 22.10 48.77
N ARG A 14 -2.81 21.50 49.43
CA ARG A 14 -3.87 20.71 48.76
C ARG A 14 -5.13 21.50 48.45
N THR A 15 -5.27 22.71 49.01
CA THR A 15 -6.45 23.57 48.81
C THR A 15 -6.16 24.77 47.91
N ALA A 16 -4.99 24.84 47.29
CA ALA A 16 -4.86 25.69 46.10
C ALA A 16 -5.77 25.08 45.03
N PRO A 17 -6.77 25.81 44.50
CA PRO A 17 -7.53 25.29 43.37
C PRO A 17 -6.49 24.95 42.31
N ARG A 18 -6.39 23.66 41.94
CA ARG A 18 -5.77 23.31 40.67
C ARG A 18 -6.47 24.23 39.69
N ARG A 19 -5.75 25.19 39.11
CA ARG A 19 -6.22 25.85 37.89
C ARG A 19 -6.50 24.67 36.97
N SER A 20 -7.77 24.29 36.91
CA SER A 20 -8.33 23.60 35.78
C SER A 20 -7.70 24.36 34.62
N ARG A 21 -6.88 23.67 33.83
CA ARG A 21 -6.58 24.15 32.49
C ARG A 21 -7.92 24.02 31.78
N GLY A 22 -8.83 24.94 32.13
CA GLY A 22 -9.98 25.24 31.33
C GLY A 22 -9.33 25.63 30.03
N PHE A 23 -9.56 24.79 29.02
CA PHE A 23 -9.47 25.25 27.65
C PHE A 23 -10.14 26.62 27.67
N ALA A 24 -9.39 27.66 27.34
CA ALA A 24 -9.89 29.02 27.34
C ALA A 24 -10.88 29.15 26.17
N GLN A 25 -12.04 28.49 26.26
CA GLN A 25 -13.19 28.61 25.37
C GLN A 25 -13.92 29.96 25.55
N ALA A 26 -13.20 30.98 26.01
CA ALA A 26 -13.75 32.30 26.26
C ALA A 26 -12.72 33.44 26.09
N VAL A 27 -11.62 33.21 25.36
CA VAL A 27 -11.17 34.27 24.46
C VAL A 27 -12.01 34.04 23.23
N THR A 28 -12.76 35.04 22.78
CA THR A 28 -13.50 35.02 21.52
C THR A 28 -12.67 34.28 20.46
N GLU A 29 -12.98 33.01 20.20
CA GLU A 29 -12.18 32.13 19.34
C GLU A 29 -12.08 32.73 17.91
N ALA A 30 -12.99 33.65 17.61
CA ALA A 30 -13.03 34.47 16.40
C ALA A 30 -12.03 35.65 16.33
N GLU A 31 -11.24 35.99 17.38
CA GLU A 31 -10.48 37.25 17.42
C GLU A 31 -8.97 37.15 17.68
N SER A 32 -8.45 36.01 18.14
CA SER A 32 -6.99 35.84 18.28
C SER A 32 -6.31 35.86 16.90
N PRO A 33 -5.27 36.69 16.68
CA PRO A 33 -4.58 36.77 15.39
C PRO A 33 -3.96 35.43 14.98
N ALA A 34 -3.54 34.61 15.95
CA ALA A 34 -3.01 33.27 15.70
C ALA A 34 -4.08 32.28 15.20
N VAL A 35 -5.31 32.36 15.74
CA VAL A 35 -6.42 31.51 15.30
C VAL A 35 -6.89 31.93 13.91
N LYS A 36 -6.97 33.24 13.64
CA LYS A 36 -7.29 33.75 12.29
C LYS A 36 -6.26 33.31 11.25
N ALA A 37 -4.97 33.39 11.57
CA ALA A 37 -3.90 32.95 10.67
C ALA A 37 -4.00 31.43 10.37
N TYR A 38 -4.22 30.62 11.40
CA TYR A 38 -4.40 29.17 11.22
C TYR A 38 -5.62 28.84 10.33
N LEU A 39 -6.77 29.45 10.59
CA LEU A 39 -7.98 29.23 9.79
C LEU A 39 -7.80 29.68 8.32
N GLN A 40 -7.03 30.75 8.09
CA GLN A 40 -6.67 31.20 6.75
C GLN A 40 -5.78 30.17 6.04
N GLU A 41 -4.75 29.64 6.72
CA GLU A 41 -3.89 28.58 6.18
C GLU A 41 -4.68 27.31 5.88
N GLU A 42 -5.57 26.88 6.77
CA GLU A 42 -6.44 25.72 6.55
C GLU A 42 -7.33 25.92 5.32
N SER A 43 -7.95 27.09 5.17
CA SER A 43 -8.77 27.40 3.99
C SER A 43 -7.97 27.40 2.69
N ALA A 44 -6.73 27.91 2.71
CA ALA A 44 -5.83 27.91 1.57
C ALA A 44 -5.38 26.48 1.21
N LEU A 45 -5.10 25.64 2.20
CA LEU A 45 -4.75 24.24 2.00
C LEU A 45 -5.91 23.46 1.40
N ILE A 46 -7.13 23.65 1.89
CA ILE A 46 -8.33 23.02 1.34
C ILE A 46 -8.52 23.44 -0.12
N HIS A 47 -8.44 24.73 -0.41
CA HIS A 47 -8.55 25.23 -1.78
C HIS A 47 -7.50 24.58 -2.71
N HIS A 48 -6.22 24.63 -2.32
CA HIS A 48 -5.14 24.02 -3.09
C HIS A 48 -5.34 22.49 -3.28
N ALA A 49 -5.79 21.79 -2.24
CA ALA A 49 -6.05 20.36 -2.29
C ALA A 49 -7.20 20.03 -3.26
N THR A 50 -8.25 20.84 -3.30
CA THR A 50 -9.36 20.65 -4.25
C THR A 50 -8.91 20.83 -5.70
N GLU A 51 -8.14 21.88 -5.99
CA GLU A 51 -7.60 22.13 -7.34
C GLU A 51 -6.62 21.03 -7.78
N THR A 52 -5.73 20.62 -6.87
CA THR A 52 -4.74 19.57 -7.14
C THR A 52 -5.43 18.22 -7.38
N SER A 53 -6.45 17.89 -6.59
CA SER A 53 -7.22 16.64 -6.76
C SER A 53 -7.95 16.62 -8.10
N ASP A 54 -8.54 17.74 -8.50
CA ASP A 54 -9.20 17.87 -9.80
C ASP A 54 -8.22 17.79 -10.97
N MET A 55 -7.02 18.36 -10.83
CA MET A 55 -5.95 18.23 -11.81
C MET A 55 -5.55 16.76 -11.98
N TRP A 56 -5.28 16.04 -10.89
CA TRP A 56 -4.87 14.63 -10.96
C TRP A 56 -5.98 13.73 -11.52
N ARG A 57 -7.24 13.98 -11.17
CA ARG A 57 -8.38 13.27 -11.76
C ARG A 57 -8.40 13.41 -13.28
N LYS A 58 -8.16 14.61 -13.80
CA LYS A 58 -8.07 14.86 -15.25
C LYS A 58 -6.89 14.12 -15.87
N ILE A 59 -5.71 14.17 -15.25
CA ILE A 59 -4.53 13.44 -15.76
C ILE A 59 -4.82 11.92 -15.81
N SER A 60 -5.41 11.35 -14.75
CA SER A 60 -5.76 9.93 -14.72
C SER A 60 -6.71 9.55 -15.86
N TYR A 61 -7.73 10.37 -16.15
CA TYR A 61 -8.69 10.06 -17.19
C TYR A 61 -8.21 10.37 -18.61
N PHE A 62 -7.49 11.46 -18.81
CA PHE A 62 -7.10 11.91 -20.16
C PHE A 62 -5.71 11.45 -20.60
N VAL A 63 -4.89 10.97 -19.67
CA VAL A 63 -3.54 10.48 -19.98
C VAL A 63 -3.42 9.00 -19.63
N CYS A 64 -3.69 8.62 -18.37
CA CYS A 64 -3.46 7.25 -17.93
C CYS A 64 -4.42 6.25 -18.61
N LEU A 65 -5.72 6.56 -18.71
CA LEU A 65 -6.67 5.65 -19.38
C LEU A 65 -6.33 5.41 -20.86
N PRO A 66 -6.06 6.44 -21.69
CA PRO A 66 -5.62 6.20 -23.07
C PRO A 66 -4.29 5.43 -23.15
N ALA A 67 -3.32 5.73 -22.28
CA ALA A 67 -2.06 5.01 -22.25
C ALA A 67 -2.26 3.52 -21.94
N VAL A 68 -3.08 3.20 -20.94
CA VAL A 68 -3.45 1.82 -20.61
C VAL A 68 -4.15 1.15 -21.78
N ALA A 69 -5.08 1.84 -22.46
CA ALA A 69 -5.76 1.26 -23.62
C ALA A 69 -4.78 0.87 -24.74
N VAL A 70 -3.83 1.75 -25.08
CA VAL A 70 -2.80 1.46 -26.09
C VAL A 70 -1.91 0.29 -25.65
N CYS A 71 -1.45 0.29 -24.40
CA CYS A 71 -0.64 -0.80 -23.86
C CYS A 71 -1.39 -2.13 -23.88
N THR A 72 -2.68 -2.15 -23.51
CA THR A 72 -3.51 -3.35 -23.54
C THR A 72 -3.64 -3.92 -24.94
N ILE A 73 -3.86 -3.07 -25.96
CA ILE A 73 -3.93 -3.51 -27.35
C ILE A 73 -2.60 -4.12 -27.79
N TRP A 74 -1.48 -3.48 -27.45
CA TRP A 74 -0.15 -3.98 -27.79
C TRP A 74 0.15 -5.33 -27.13
N VAL A 75 -0.10 -5.45 -25.82
CA VAL A 75 0.09 -6.70 -25.07
C VAL A 75 -0.82 -7.80 -25.61
N TYR A 76 -2.08 -7.48 -25.95
CA TYR A 76 -3.00 -8.45 -26.53
C TYR A 76 -2.46 -9.05 -27.83
N ASN A 77 -1.88 -8.23 -28.70
CA ASN A 77 -1.28 -8.72 -29.95
C ASN A 77 -0.07 -9.62 -29.66
N ALA A 78 0.84 -9.20 -28.78
CA ALA A 78 2.00 -10.00 -28.40
C ALA A 78 1.61 -11.34 -27.76
N GLU A 79 0.58 -11.34 -26.90
CA GLU A 79 0.06 -12.55 -26.28
C GLU A 79 -0.61 -13.46 -27.32
N SER A 80 -1.33 -12.89 -28.30
CA SER A 80 -1.93 -13.67 -29.38
C SER A 80 -0.88 -14.39 -30.24
N GLU A 81 0.25 -13.73 -30.51
CA GLU A 81 1.40 -14.33 -31.20
C GLU A 81 2.05 -15.42 -30.32
N HIS A 82 2.16 -15.19 -29.01
CA HIS A 82 2.69 -16.19 -28.08
C HIS A 82 1.81 -17.45 -28.03
N MET A 83 0.49 -17.28 -27.95
CA MET A 83 -0.46 -18.40 -27.96
C MET A 83 -0.43 -19.17 -29.28
N ALA A 84 -0.29 -18.49 -30.41
CA ALA A 84 -0.12 -19.14 -31.71
C ALA A 84 1.18 -19.95 -31.77
N HIS A 85 2.28 -19.41 -31.24
CA HIS A 85 3.56 -20.13 -31.15
C HIS A 85 3.45 -21.39 -30.28
N LEU A 86 2.84 -21.28 -29.10
CA LEU A 86 2.62 -22.43 -28.22
C LEU A 86 1.75 -23.50 -28.89
N GLU A 87 0.72 -23.10 -29.62
CA GLU A 87 -0.14 -24.04 -30.36
C GLU A 87 0.62 -24.76 -31.48
N HIS A 88 1.46 -24.05 -32.23
CA HIS A 88 2.36 -24.68 -33.21
C HIS A 88 3.30 -25.70 -32.55
N MET A 89 3.92 -25.34 -31.42
CA MET A 89 4.79 -26.27 -30.69
C MET A 89 4.03 -27.50 -30.19
N ARG A 90 2.79 -27.36 -29.70
CA ARG A 90 1.96 -28.50 -29.32
C ARG A 90 1.68 -29.42 -30.51
N GLN A 91 1.34 -28.86 -31.67
CA GLN A 91 1.05 -29.63 -32.88
C GLN A 91 2.28 -30.41 -33.37
N GLU A 92 3.46 -29.81 -33.32
CA GLU A 92 4.72 -30.47 -33.70
C GLU A 92 5.13 -31.59 -32.74
N ASN A 93 4.74 -31.50 -31.46
CA ASN A 93 5.13 -32.43 -30.40
C ASN A 93 3.99 -33.40 -29.99
N GLY A 94 3.03 -33.66 -30.87
CA GLY A 94 2.01 -34.69 -30.64
C GLY A 94 0.86 -34.29 -29.70
N GLY A 95 0.64 -32.99 -29.50
CA GLY A 95 -0.44 -32.43 -28.69
C GLY A 95 0.01 -31.89 -27.33
N GLU A 96 1.26 -32.10 -26.94
CA GLU A 96 1.83 -31.65 -25.67
C GLU A 96 2.94 -30.62 -25.90
N LEU A 97 3.15 -29.72 -24.95
CA LEU A 97 4.28 -28.79 -25.01
C LEU A 97 5.59 -29.58 -24.74
N PRO A 98 6.67 -29.28 -25.48
CA PRO A 98 7.92 -29.98 -25.27
C PRO A 98 8.46 -29.66 -23.87
N GLN A 99 8.92 -30.70 -23.18
CA GLN A 99 9.55 -30.52 -21.87
C GLN A 99 10.80 -29.65 -22.00
N PRO A 100 11.01 -28.68 -21.09
CA PRO A 100 12.23 -27.88 -21.08
C PRO A 100 13.48 -28.77 -20.97
N PRO A 101 14.62 -28.39 -21.58
CA PRO A 101 15.85 -29.13 -21.42
C PRO A 101 16.23 -29.31 -19.94
N GLU A 102 16.57 -30.54 -19.58
CA GLU A 102 16.92 -30.90 -18.20
C GLU A 102 18.38 -30.53 -17.92
N TYR A 103 18.59 -29.31 -17.43
CA TYR A 103 19.89 -28.90 -16.92
C TYR A 103 19.94 -29.07 -15.39
N ASP A 104 21.08 -29.50 -14.85
CA ASP A 104 21.29 -29.75 -13.41
C ASP A 104 20.96 -28.56 -12.49
N PHE A 105 21.03 -27.35 -13.01
CA PHE A 105 20.73 -26.12 -12.27
C PHE A 105 19.25 -25.73 -12.33
N LEU A 106 18.47 -26.29 -13.25
CA LEU A 106 17.03 -26.07 -13.33
C LEU A 106 16.29 -27.03 -12.41
N ASN A 107 15.16 -26.58 -11.88
CA ASN A 107 14.26 -27.38 -11.05
C ASN A 107 14.89 -28.09 -9.83
N ARG A 108 16.10 -27.70 -9.40
CA ARG A 108 16.78 -28.30 -8.25
C ARG A 108 15.94 -28.20 -6.97
N ARG A 109 15.80 -29.35 -6.28
CA ARG A 109 15.14 -29.46 -4.97
C ARG A 109 16.09 -30.07 -3.94
N ASN A 110 16.66 -29.24 -3.06
CA ASN A 110 17.45 -29.73 -1.93
C ASN A 110 16.57 -30.18 -0.74
N ARG A 111 15.40 -29.55 -0.59
CA ARG A 111 14.39 -29.81 0.44
C ARG A 111 13.00 -29.59 -0.17
N PRO A 112 11.97 -30.32 0.28
CA PRO A 112 10.59 -30.09 -0.13
C PRO A 112 10.09 -28.72 0.33
N PHE A 113 9.11 -28.15 -0.38
CA PHE A 113 8.34 -27.03 0.14
C PHE A 113 7.35 -27.52 1.22
N PRO A 114 6.81 -26.62 2.06
CA PRO A 114 5.86 -27.00 3.11
C PRO A 114 4.55 -27.66 2.62
N TRP A 115 4.21 -27.54 1.34
CA TRP A 115 2.97 -28.06 0.74
C TRP A 115 3.20 -29.09 -0.37
N GLY A 116 4.44 -29.41 -0.75
CA GLY A 116 4.75 -30.33 -1.85
C GLY A 116 6.11 -30.08 -2.50
N MET A 117 6.39 -30.78 -3.60
CA MET A 117 7.64 -30.60 -4.37
C MET A 117 7.55 -29.51 -5.45
N ASN A 118 6.32 -29.25 -5.91
CA ASN A 118 6.02 -28.23 -6.92
C ASN A 118 5.88 -26.83 -6.29
N SER A 119 6.19 -25.80 -7.08
CA SER A 119 6.09 -24.40 -6.65
C SER A 119 4.64 -23.97 -6.41
N LEU A 120 4.43 -22.83 -5.74
CA LEU A 120 3.08 -22.32 -5.43
C LEU A 120 2.26 -21.99 -6.70
N PHE A 121 2.93 -21.49 -7.74
CA PHE A 121 2.33 -21.18 -9.05
C PHE A 121 2.76 -22.21 -10.10
N PHE A 122 2.65 -23.48 -9.74
CA PHE A 122 2.94 -24.58 -10.66
C PHE A 122 1.80 -24.73 -11.69
N ASN A 123 2.15 -24.75 -12.97
CA ASN A 123 1.23 -25.09 -14.06
C ASN A 123 1.73 -26.38 -14.74
N PRO A 124 0.96 -27.49 -14.72
CA PRO A 124 1.36 -28.77 -15.29
C PRO A 124 1.55 -28.74 -16.81
N GLU A 125 0.99 -27.76 -17.53
CA GLU A 125 1.13 -27.66 -18.98
C GLU A 125 2.50 -27.11 -19.41
N VAL A 126 3.14 -26.30 -18.56
CA VAL A 126 4.38 -25.57 -18.92
C VAL A 126 5.56 -25.90 -18.01
N ASN A 127 5.31 -26.36 -16.79
CA ASN A 127 6.33 -26.65 -15.81
C ASN A 127 6.49 -28.17 -15.65
N LYS A 128 7.74 -28.63 -15.57
CA LYS A 128 8.05 -30.01 -15.25
C LYS A 128 7.55 -30.38 -13.84
N ASN A 129 6.82 -31.49 -13.73
CA ASN A 129 6.36 -32.01 -12.45
C ASN A 129 7.54 -32.61 -11.66
N MET A 130 7.73 -32.12 -10.43
CA MET A 130 8.82 -32.55 -9.53
C MET A 130 8.40 -33.63 -8.52
N GLU A 131 7.15 -34.09 -8.55
CA GLU A 131 6.67 -35.17 -7.67
C GLU A 131 6.92 -36.57 -8.22
N THR A 132 7.12 -36.67 -9.54
CA THR A 132 7.34 -37.92 -10.26
C THR A 132 8.82 -38.26 -10.47
N GLU A 133 9.74 -37.42 -9.98
CA GLU A 133 11.18 -37.70 -9.90
C GLU A 133 11.53 -38.45 -8.61
#